data_AF-A0A963REB7-F1
#
_entry.id   AF-A0A963REB7-F1
#
_cell.length_a   1.000
_cell.length_b   1.000
_cell.length_c   1.000
_cell.angle_alpha   90.00
_cell.angle_beta   90.00
_cell.angle_gamma   90.00
#
_symmetry.space_group_name_H-M   'P 1'
#
loop_
_entity.id
_entity.type
_entity.pdbx_description
1 polymer ?
#
loop_
_entity_poly.entity_id
_entity_poly.type
_entity_poly.pdbx_seq_one_letter_code
_entity_poly.pdbx_strand_id
1 'polypeptide(L)'
;QISALDNYGWQEVKPGTDLVTFPDGKQIIILAKGRLVNLGCATGHPSFVMSSSFTNQVLAQIELFTKSAEYENKVYVLPKHLDEKVAALHLDKLGVKLTKLSERQASYIGVPQEGPFKPEHYRY
;
A
#
# COMPACT_ATOMS: atom_id res chain seq x y z
N GLN A 1 -8.95 18.98 -14.55
CA GLN A 1 -7.64 18.88 -13.85
C GLN A 1 -7.34 20.23 -13.21
N ILE A 2 -6.43 20.30 -12.23
CA ILE A 2 -6.15 21.53 -11.46
C ILE A 2 -5.75 22.72 -12.36
N SER A 3 -5.11 22.44 -13.50
CA SER A 3 -4.73 23.42 -14.53
C SER A 3 -5.89 24.23 -15.11
N ALA A 4 -7.13 23.74 -15.00
CA ALA A 4 -8.31 24.51 -15.40
C ALA A 4 -8.58 25.73 -14.51
N LEU A 5 -7.83 25.88 -13.40
CA LEU A 5 -7.96 26.99 -12.46
C LEU A 5 -6.80 27.99 -12.56
N ASP A 6 -5.83 27.79 -13.46
CA ASP A 6 -4.60 28.59 -13.54
C ASP A 6 -4.86 30.07 -13.89
N ASN A 7 -6.00 30.36 -14.52
CA ASN A 7 -6.43 31.70 -14.91
C ASN A 7 -7.19 32.47 -13.81
N TYR A 8 -7.42 31.86 -12.64
CA TYR A 8 -8.07 32.51 -11.51
C TYR A 8 -7.06 33.14 -10.54
N GLY A 9 -7.56 33.95 -9.60
CA GLY A 9 -6.73 34.50 -8.53
C GLY A 9 -6.42 33.45 -7.48
N TRP A 10 -5.13 33.15 -7.28
CA TRP A 10 -4.64 32.24 -6.24
C TRP A 10 -4.04 33.01 -5.07
N GLN A 11 -4.40 32.61 -3.85
CA GLN A 11 -3.82 33.12 -2.62
C GLN A 11 -3.42 31.96 -1.72
N GLU A 12 -2.13 31.83 -1.42
CA GLU A 12 -1.66 30.84 -0.45
C GLU A 12 -2.03 31.30 0.97
N VAL A 13 -2.76 30.45 1.70
CA VAL A 13 -3.12 30.71 3.11
C VAL A 13 -2.03 30.20 4.04
N LYS A 14 -1.49 29.02 3.72
CA LYS A 14 -0.35 28.37 4.37
C LYS A 14 0.22 27.31 3.41
N PRO A 15 1.43 26.78 3.67
CA PRO A 15 2.00 25.73 2.83
C PRO A 15 1.03 24.58 2.57
N GLY A 16 0.76 24.32 1.28
CA GLY A 16 -0.14 23.25 0.82
C GLY A 16 -1.63 23.57 0.95
N THR A 17 -2.03 24.82 1.21
CA THR A 17 -3.43 25.27 1.24
C THR A 17 -3.56 26.61 0.52
N ASP A 18 -4.28 26.59 -0.59
CA ASP A 18 -4.51 27.76 -1.45
C ASP A 18 -6.00 28.09 -1.50
N LEU A 19 -6.34 29.37 -1.59
CA LEU A 19 -7.67 29.85 -1.98
C LEU A 19 -7.65 30.22 -3.46
N VAL A 20 -8.66 29.75 -4.19
CA VAL A 20 -8.90 30.13 -5.59
C VAL A 20 -10.19 30.92 -5.64
N THR A 21 -10.12 32.15 -6.17
CA THR A 21 -11.25 33.08 -6.26
C THR A 21 -11.79 33.14 -7.69
N PHE A 22 -13.08 32.87 -7.84
CA PHE A 22 -13.81 32.95 -9.10
C PHE A 22 -14.25 34.40 -9.42
N PRO A 23 -14.64 34.70 -10.68
CA PRO A 23 -15.04 36.05 -11.10
C PRO A 23 -16.27 36.59 -10.36
N ASP A 24 -17.15 35.72 -9.86
CA ASP A 24 -18.32 36.07 -9.06
C ASP A 24 -18.00 36.29 -7.57
N GLY A 25 -16.71 36.23 -7.19
CA GLY A 25 -16.24 36.41 -5.82
C GLY A 25 -16.32 35.13 -4.97
N LYS A 26 -16.85 34.03 -5.50
CA LYS A 26 -16.85 32.74 -4.80
C LYS A 26 -15.42 32.24 -4.65
N GLN A 27 -15.12 31.62 -3.50
CA GLN A 27 -13.81 31.02 -3.24
C GLN A 27 -13.93 29.51 -3.01
N ILE A 28 -12.90 28.77 -3.43
CA ILE A 28 -12.70 27.37 -3.06
C ILE A 28 -11.33 27.19 -2.43
N ILE A 29 -11.23 26.25 -1.49
CA ILE A 29 -9.96 25.84 -0.88
C ILE A 29 -9.40 24.68 -1.68
N ILE A 30 -8.17 24.85 -2.16
CA ILE A 30 -7.39 23.83 -2.83
C ILE A 30 -6.30 23.33 -1.88
N LEU A 31 -6.25 22.01 -1.69
CA LEU A 31 -5.21 21.36 -0.90
C LEU A 31 -4.16 20.73 -1.81
N ALA A 32 -2.89 20.86 -1.41
CA ALA A 32 -1.73 20.31 -2.11
C ALA A 32 -1.65 20.63 -3.62
N LYS A 33 -2.33 21.69 -4.09
CA LYS A 33 -2.51 21.99 -5.52
C LYS A 33 -3.02 20.79 -6.33
N GLY A 34 -3.92 19.99 -5.73
CA GLY A 34 -4.49 18.79 -6.35
C GLY A 34 -3.57 17.56 -6.35
N ARG A 35 -2.40 17.61 -5.71
CA ARG A 35 -1.54 16.43 -5.48
C ARG A 35 -2.06 15.61 -4.30
N LEU A 36 -1.36 14.53 -3.97
CA LEU A 36 -1.68 13.62 -2.87
C LEU A 36 -1.77 14.38 -1.53
N VAL A 37 -3.00 14.60 -1.05
CA VAL A 37 -3.28 15.44 0.12
C VAL A 37 -2.72 14.86 1.43
N ASN A 38 -2.73 13.55 1.57
CA ASN A 38 -2.19 12.88 2.76
C ASN A 38 -0.68 13.10 2.93
N LEU A 39 0.08 13.17 1.82
CA LEU A 39 1.51 13.46 1.82
C LEU A 39 1.80 14.96 1.79
N GLY A 40 0.99 15.73 1.06
CA GLY A 40 1.23 17.17 0.85
C GLY A 40 0.74 18.06 2.00
N CYS A 41 -0.26 17.62 2.75
CA CYS A 41 -0.86 18.38 3.85
C CYS A 41 -0.75 17.68 5.21
N ALA A 42 -0.16 16.48 5.25
CA ALA A 42 0.08 15.72 6.47
C ALA A 42 1.35 14.87 6.30
N THR A 43 1.43 13.71 6.96
CA THR A 43 2.63 12.85 6.98
C THR A 43 2.45 11.52 6.25
N GLY A 44 1.38 11.38 5.44
CA GLY A 44 1.08 10.15 4.72
C GLY A 44 0.50 9.05 5.61
N HIS A 45 0.79 7.81 5.25
CA HIS A 45 0.33 6.65 6.02
C HIS A 45 1.21 6.44 7.28
N PRO A 46 0.61 6.03 8.41
CA PRO A 46 1.35 5.71 9.63
C PRO A 46 2.40 4.61 9.42
N SER A 47 3.45 4.62 10.24
CA SER A 47 4.59 3.71 10.10
C SER A 47 4.22 2.22 10.09
N PHE A 48 3.20 1.81 10.85
CA PHE A 48 2.81 0.41 10.94
C PHE A 48 2.30 -0.15 9.60
N VAL A 49 1.39 0.55 8.92
CA VAL A 49 0.90 0.11 7.60
C VAL A 49 2.00 0.24 6.54
N MET A 50 2.88 1.24 6.67
CA MET A 50 4.04 1.36 5.79
C MET A 50 5.06 0.24 5.99
N SER A 51 5.17 -0.32 7.20
CA SER A 51 6.02 -1.49 7.48
C SER A 51 5.63 -2.69 6.61
N SER A 52 4.33 -2.93 6.38
CA SER A 52 3.88 -4.03 5.52
C SER A 52 4.27 -3.79 4.06
N SER A 53 4.08 -2.57 3.56
CA SER A 53 4.50 -2.17 2.21
C SER A 53 6.01 -2.27 2.02
N PHE A 54 6.79 -1.78 2.98
CA PHE A 54 8.26 -1.79 2.89
C PHE A 54 8.87 -3.17 3.12
N THR A 55 8.22 -4.04 3.90
CA THR A 55 8.62 -5.46 3.99
C THR A 55 8.50 -6.14 2.63
N ASN A 56 7.37 -5.93 1.93
CA ASN A 56 7.21 -6.43 0.56
C ASN A 56 8.31 -5.89 -0.38
N GLN A 57 8.60 -4.60 -0.32
CA GLN A 57 9.68 -4.01 -1.13
C GLN A 57 11.03 -4.66 -0.85
N VAL A 58 11.41 -4.85 0.42
CA VAL A 58 12.68 -5.48 0.78
C VAL A 58 12.74 -6.92 0.29
N LEU A 59 11.67 -7.71 0.45
CA LEU A 59 11.63 -9.09 -0.05
C LEU A 59 11.75 -9.14 -1.58
N ALA A 60 11.06 -8.24 -2.29
CA ALA A 60 11.16 -8.14 -3.75
C ALA A 60 12.58 -7.76 -4.20
N GLN A 61 13.23 -6.82 -3.51
CA GLN A 61 14.61 -6.43 -3.81
C GLN A 61 15.59 -7.59 -3.57
N ILE A 62 15.44 -8.33 -2.47
CA ILE A 62 16.27 -9.52 -2.19
C ILE A 62 16.07 -10.57 -3.28
N GLU A 63 14.83 -10.85 -3.67
CA GLU A 63 14.51 -11.87 -4.66
C GLU A 63 15.11 -11.51 -6.03
N LEU A 64 14.87 -10.30 -6.52
CA LEU A 64 15.40 -9.84 -7.81
C LEU A 64 16.92 -9.76 -7.80
N PHE A 65 17.54 -9.36 -6.69
CA PHE A 65 18.99 -9.25 -6.60
C PHE A 65 19.68 -10.62 -6.53
N THR A 66 19.15 -11.54 -5.72
CA THR A 66 19.79 -12.84 -5.45
C THR A 66 19.44 -13.93 -6.47
N LYS A 67 18.30 -13.80 -7.16
CA LYS A 67 17.79 -14.78 -8.13
C LYS A 67 17.44 -14.16 -9.48
N SER A 68 18.12 -13.09 -9.88
CA SER A 68 17.85 -12.38 -11.15
C SER A 68 17.75 -13.29 -12.38
N ALA A 69 18.53 -14.37 -12.45
CA ALA A 69 18.53 -15.32 -13.55
C ALA A 69 17.22 -16.14 -13.68
N GLU A 70 16.39 -16.19 -12.63
CA GLU A 70 15.09 -16.89 -12.62
C GLU A 70 13.95 -16.04 -13.19
N TYR A 71 14.22 -14.75 -13.49
CA TYR A 71 13.21 -13.80 -13.95
C TYR A 71 13.50 -13.32 -15.38
N GLU A 72 12.43 -13.22 -16.17
CA GLU A 72 12.48 -12.56 -17.48
C GLU A 72 12.13 -11.07 -17.35
N ASN A 73 12.20 -10.32 -18.46
CA ASN A 73 11.74 -8.93 -18.52
C ASN A 73 10.19 -8.86 -18.58
N LYS A 74 9.54 -9.23 -17.48
CA LYS A 74 8.08 -9.22 -17.29
C LYS A 74 7.76 -8.58 -15.94
N VAL A 75 6.48 -8.22 -15.75
CA VAL A 75 5.98 -7.78 -14.45
C VAL A 75 5.55 -8.99 -13.66
N TYR A 76 6.12 -9.16 -12.47
CA TYR A 76 5.81 -10.24 -11.54
C TYR A 76 5.16 -9.68 -10.27
N VAL A 77 4.37 -10.52 -9.61
CA VAL A 77 3.88 -10.30 -8.24
C VAL A 77 4.69 -11.19 -7.30
N LEU A 78 4.84 -10.77 -6.04
CA LEU A 78 5.48 -11.61 -5.04
C LEU A 78 4.69 -12.93 -4.85
N PRO A 79 5.38 -14.07 -4.73
CA PRO A 79 4.73 -15.34 -4.41
C PRO A 79 3.88 -15.25 -3.14
N LYS A 80 2.71 -15.91 -3.14
CA LYS A 80 1.72 -15.85 -2.05
C LYS A 80 2.28 -16.18 -0.66
N HIS A 81 3.22 -17.13 -0.56
CA HIS A 81 3.82 -17.48 0.73
C HIS A 81 4.68 -16.32 1.32
N LEU A 82 5.24 -15.44 0.48
CA LEU A 82 5.94 -14.25 0.95
C LEU A 82 4.95 -13.16 1.40
N ASP A 83 3.81 -13.04 0.73
CA ASP A 83 2.73 -12.14 1.15
C ASP A 83 2.14 -12.56 2.51
N GLU A 84 1.87 -13.87 2.68
CA GLU A 84 1.46 -14.45 3.97
C GLU A 84 2.54 -14.25 5.05
N LYS A 85 3.83 -14.37 4.70
CA LYS A 85 4.94 -14.08 5.61
C LYS A 85 4.94 -12.61 6.04
N VAL A 86 4.69 -11.67 5.12
CA VAL A 86 4.59 -10.24 5.45
C VAL A 86 3.46 -10.04 6.47
N ALA A 87 2.28 -10.61 6.24
CA ALA A 87 1.16 -10.52 7.18
C ALA A 87 1.53 -11.11 8.56
N ALA A 88 2.11 -12.31 8.58
CA ALA A 88 2.50 -13.01 9.81
C ALA A 88 3.47 -12.20 10.67
N LEU A 89 4.46 -11.53 10.06
CA LEU A 89 5.45 -10.71 10.77
C LEU A 89 4.84 -9.52 11.54
N HIS A 90 3.62 -9.09 11.20
CA HIS A 90 2.97 -7.94 11.83
C HIS A 90 1.98 -8.32 12.94
N LEU A 91 1.62 -9.60 13.08
CA LEU A 91 0.56 -10.07 14.00
C LEU A 91 0.92 -9.88 15.48
N ASP A 92 2.15 -10.24 15.87
CA ASP A 92 2.59 -10.18 17.26
C ASP A 92 2.52 -8.75 17.82
N LYS A 93 2.85 -7.75 17.00
CA LYS A 93 2.78 -6.34 17.40
C LYS A 93 1.36 -5.89 17.73
N LEU A 94 0.35 -6.53 17.15
CA LEU A 94 -1.07 -6.28 17.40
C LEU A 94 -1.65 -7.18 18.50
N GLY A 95 -0.86 -8.10 19.06
CA GLY A 95 -1.32 -9.09 20.03
C GLY A 95 -2.25 -10.15 19.42
N VAL A 96 -2.20 -10.34 18.10
CA VAL A 96 -3.03 -11.32 17.41
C VAL A 96 -2.48 -12.72 17.63
N LYS A 97 -3.35 -13.66 18.01
CA LYS A 97 -3.01 -15.08 18.13
C LYS A 97 -3.49 -15.84 16.90
N LEU A 98 -2.56 -16.25 16.05
CA LEU A 98 -2.89 -17.02 14.85
C LEU A 98 -3.15 -18.49 15.21
N THR A 99 -4.33 -19.00 14.84
CA THR A 99 -4.67 -20.41 14.99
C THR A 99 -3.87 -21.25 13.99
N LYS A 100 -3.38 -22.41 14.43
CA LYS A 100 -2.70 -23.39 13.57
C LYS A 100 -3.65 -24.52 13.20
N LEU A 101 -3.67 -24.88 11.91
CA LEU A 101 -4.42 -26.04 11.44
C LEU A 101 -3.79 -27.33 11.99
N SER A 102 -4.61 -28.26 12.47
CA SER A 102 -4.17 -29.65 12.66
C SER A 102 -3.96 -30.33 11.31
N GLU A 103 -3.17 -31.39 11.27
CA GLU A 103 -2.90 -32.16 10.05
C GLU A 103 -4.19 -32.64 9.37
N ARG A 104 -5.17 -33.06 10.18
CA ARG A 104 -6.49 -33.48 9.71
C ARG A 104 -7.24 -32.34 9.02
N GLN A 105 -7.21 -31.13 9.58
CA GLN A 105 -7.89 -29.96 9.00
C GLN A 105 -7.22 -29.51 7.71
N ALA A 106 -5.88 -29.44 7.71
CA ALA A 106 -5.07 -29.06 6.55
C ALA A 106 -5.32 -30.03 5.38
N SER A 107 -5.27 -31.34 5.65
CA SER A 107 -5.57 -32.37 4.66
C SER A 107 -7.02 -32.30 4.15
N TYR A 108 -7.98 -32.00 5.03
CA TYR A 108 -9.39 -31.91 4.67
C TYR A 108 -9.69 -30.80 3.66
N ILE A 109 -9.02 -29.64 3.78
CA ILE A 109 -9.21 -28.51 2.87
C ILE A 109 -8.14 -28.43 1.76
N GLY A 110 -7.21 -29.39 1.72
CA GLY A 110 -6.19 -29.50 0.68
C GLY A 110 -5.12 -28.41 0.70
N VAL A 111 -4.70 -27.96 1.88
CA VAL A 111 -3.61 -26.96 2.03
C VAL A 111 -2.51 -27.48 2.97
N PRO A 112 -1.25 -27.04 2.84
CA PRO A 112 -0.22 -27.31 3.84
C PRO A 112 -0.53 -26.61 5.17
N GLN A 113 -0.06 -27.16 6.30
CA GLN A 113 -0.23 -26.52 7.61
C GLN A 113 0.46 -25.15 7.71
N GLU A 114 1.51 -24.94 6.92
CA GLU A 114 2.31 -23.70 6.87
C GLU A 114 1.90 -22.77 5.73
N GLY A 115 0.88 -23.13 4.95
CA GLY A 115 0.43 -22.40 3.77
C GLY A 115 1.26 -22.73 2.50
N PRO A 116 1.00 -22.04 1.38
CA PRO A 116 0.01 -21.00 1.21
C PRO A 116 -1.44 -21.50 1.41
N PHE A 117 -2.27 -20.68 2.04
CA PHE A 117 -3.61 -21.08 2.51
C PHE A 117 -4.75 -20.80 1.53
N LYS A 118 -4.44 -20.17 0.38
CA LYS A 118 -5.44 -19.75 -0.62
C LYS A 118 -4.94 -19.99 -2.04
N PRO A 119 -5.83 -20.26 -3.01
CA PRO A 119 -5.45 -20.38 -4.41
C PRO A 119 -5.03 -19.01 -4.99
N GLU A 120 -4.35 -19.04 -6.14
CA GLU A 120 -3.74 -17.83 -6.72
C GLU A 120 -4.76 -16.74 -7.07
N HIS A 121 -5.92 -17.13 -7.59
CA HIS A 121 -6.99 -16.22 -8.01
C HIS A 121 -7.87 -15.69 -6.87
N TYR A 122 -7.55 -16.04 -5.62
CA TYR A 122 -8.31 -15.59 -4.45
C TYR A 122 -8.11 -14.09 -4.23
N ARG A 123 -9.19 -13.37 -3.88
CA ARG A 123 -9.18 -11.90 -3.89
C ARG A 123 -8.63 -11.25 -2.62
N TYR A 124 -8.63 -11.94 -1.48
CA TYR A 124 -7.92 -11.63 -0.21
C TYR A 124 -8.05 -12.81 0.75
#